data_AF-A0A924QNN6-F1
#
_entry.id   AF-A0A924QNN6-F1
#
_cell.length_a   1.000
_cell.length_b   1.000
_cell.length_c   1.000
_cell.angle_alpha   90.00
_cell.angle_beta   90.00
_cell.angle_gamma   90.00
#
_symmetry.space_group_name_H-M   'P 1'
#
loop_
_entity.id
_entity.type
_entity.pdbx_description
1 polymer ?
#
loop_
_entity_poly.entity_id
_entity_poly.type
_entity_poly.pdbx_seq_one_letter_code
_entity_poly.pdbx_strand_id
1 'polypeptide(L)'
;GFYNSPSVWGGTFLNKAFWGVDAGLQKRLMKDKATIKMAVSDIFNSMHWRGISNFSGLYMDASGGWESRQFKLSFTYRFGRKEIKSQRDRGTGTEEVNKRL
;
A
#
# COMPACT_ATOMS: atom_id res chain seq x y z
N GLY A 1 2.13 -4.98 -7.57
CA GLY A 1 2.97 -5.70 -8.55
C GLY A 1 3.18 -4.89 -9.81
N PHE A 2 4.29 -5.11 -10.51
CA PHE A 2 4.73 -4.41 -11.71
C PHE A 2 5.63 -5.33 -12.56
N TYR A 3 5.87 -4.93 -13.82
CA TYR A 3 6.82 -5.58 -14.73
C TYR A 3 7.62 -4.53 -15.47
N ASN A 4 8.95 -4.68 -15.48
CA ASN A 4 9.86 -3.86 -16.28
C ASN A 4 10.49 -4.75 -17.36
N SER A 5 10.32 -4.36 -18.62
CA SER A 5 10.98 -5.01 -19.75
C SER A 5 12.48 -4.71 -19.75
N PRO A 6 13.29 -5.50 -20.50
CA PRO A 6 14.70 -5.18 -20.68
C PRO A 6 14.88 -3.77 -21.25
N SER A 7 15.87 -3.04 -20.75
CA SER A 7 16.12 -1.66 -21.16
C SER A 7 17.60 -1.32 -21.10
N VAL A 8 18.01 -0.35 -21.91
CA VAL A 8 19.38 0.18 -21.88
C VAL A 8 19.46 1.30 -20.85
N TRP A 9 20.35 1.15 -19.88
CA TRP A 9 20.63 2.11 -18.83
C TRP A 9 22.05 2.66 -18.97
N GLY A 10 22.22 3.98 -18.78
CA GLY A 10 23.54 4.62 -18.89
C GLY A 10 24.23 4.45 -20.25
N GLY A 11 23.46 4.21 -21.33
CA GLY A 11 23.95 4.06 -22.70
C GLY A 11 24.69 2.76 -23.04
N THR A 12 25.13 2.00 -22.03
CA THR A 12 25.97 0.80 -22.23
C THR A 12 25.49 -0.44 -21.50
N PHE A 13 24.68 -0.30 -20.44
CA PHE A 13 24.16 -1.43 -19.66
C PHE A 13 22.82 -1.90 -20.21
N LEU A 14 22.73 -3.15 -20.65
CA LEU A 14 21.47 -3.82 -20.92
C LEU A 14 20.94 -4.46 -19.64
N ASN A 15 19.93 -3.84 -19.03
CA ASN A 15 19.22 -4.39 -17.88
C ASN A 15 18.29 -5.53 -18.32
N LYS A 16 18.31 -6.63 -17.59
CA LYS A 16 17.34 -7.73 -17.73
C LYS A 16 15.98 -7.30 -17.21
N ALA A 17 14.94 -7.97 -17.70
CA ALA A 17 13.59 -7.80 -17.17
C ALA A 17 13.56 -8.17 -15.69
N PHE A 18 12.81 -7.40 -14.91
CA PHE A 18 12.51 -7.70 -13.52
C PHE A 18 11.07 -7.29 -13.22
N TRP A 19 10.48 -7.95 -12.24
CA TRP A 19 9.07 -7.81 -11.92
C TRP A 19 8.85 -8.09 -10.45
N GLY A 20 7.68 -7.74 -9.96
CA GLY A 20 7.29 -8.03 -8.59
C GLY A 20 5.79 -8.21 -8.50
N VAL A 21 5.34 -9.10 -7.61
CA VAL A 21 3.92 -9.30 -7.30
C VAL A 21 3.74 -9.19 -5.80
N ASP A 22 2.75 -8.41 -5.39
CA ASP A 22 2.37 -8.21 -4.01
C ASP A 22 0.96 -8.73 -3.83
N ALA A 23 0.66 -9.30 -2.66
CA ALA A 23 -0.70 -9.67 -2.28
C ALA A 23 -0.99 -9.26 -0.86
N GLY A 24 -2.27 -9.04 -0.56
CA GLY A 24 -2.71 -8.77 0.79
C GLY A 24 -4.16 -9.17 1.01
N LEU A 25 -4.45 -9.52 2.25
CA LEU A 25 -5.78 -9.90 2.74
C LEU A 25 -6.13 -9.02 3.93
N GLN A 26 -7.36 -8.52 3.94
CA GLN A 26 -7.91 -7.74 5.04
C GLN A 26 -9.21 -8.37 5.51
N LYS A 27 -9.35 -8.53 6.83
CA LYS A 27 -10.59 -8.96 7.46
C LYS A 27 -11.03 -7.93 8.50
N ARG A 28 -12.27 -7.48 8.38
CA ARG A 28 -12.94 -6.68 9.40
C ARG A 28 -13.67 -7.61 10.36
N LEU A 29 -13.58 -7.29 11.64
CA LEU A 29 -14.13 -8.07 12.75
C LEU A 29 -14.91 -7.12 13.68
N MET A 30 -15.78 -7.70 14.52
CA MET A 30 -16.48 -6.97 15.58
C MET A 30 -17.29 -5.74 15.09
N LYS A 31 -18.09 -5.89 14.03
CA LYS A 31 -18.88 -4.79 13.44
C LYS A 31 -18.02 -3.57 13.05
N ASP A 32 -16.92 -3.86 12.34
CA ASP A 32 -15.90 -2.88 11.90
C ASP A 32 -15.14 -2.17 13.04
N LYS A 33 -15.14 -2.71 14.27
CA LYS A 33 -14.32 -2.17 15.37
C LYS A 33 -12.89 -2.67 15.32
N ALA A 34 -12.65 -3.85 14.78
CA ALA A 34 -11.33 -4.46 14.63
C ALA A 34 -11.03 -4.74 13.15
N THR A 35 -9.80 -4.54 12.71
CA THR A 35 -9.34 -4.89 11.37
C THR A 35 -7.98 -5.57 11.47
N ILE A 36 -7.86 -6.76 10.88
CA ILE A 36 -6.59 -7.45 10.66
C ILE A 36 -6.25 -7.31 9.18
N LYS A 37 -5.02 -6.90 8.88
CA LYS A 37 -4.46 -6.88 7.53
C LYS A 37 -3.18 -7.69 7.51
N MET A 38 -3.04 -8.52 6.49
CA MET A 38 -1.82 -9.24 6.17
C MET A 38 -1.43 -8.86 4.74
N ALA A 39 -0.17 -8.53 4.50
CA ALA A 39 0.34 -8.27 3.17
C ALA A 39 1.72 -8.87 3.01
N VAL A 40 2.01 -9.34 1.80
CA VAL A 40 3.31 -9.86 1.38
C VAL A 40 3.73 -9.06 0.16
N SER A 41 4.88 -8.41 0.26
CA SER A 41 5.55 -7.75 -0.86
C SER A 41 6.51 -8.72 -1.54
N ASP A 42 6.60 -8.63 -2.87
CA ASP A 42 7.46 -9.47 -3.71
C ASP A 42 7.40 -10.98 -3.37
N ILE A 43 6.22 -11.58 -3.57
CA ILE A 43 5.94 -12.99 -3.25
C ILE A 43 6.96 -13.93 -3.87
N PHE A 44 7.47 -13.61 -5.06
CA PHE A 44 8.40 -14.45 -5.81
C PHE A 44 9.88 -14.08 -5.62
N ASN A 45 10.20 -13.03 -4.84
CA ASN A 45 11.57 -12.52 -4.68
C ASN A 45 12.22 -12.19 -6.03
N SER A 46 11.45 -11.59 -6.95
CA SER A 46 11.85 -11.37 -8.33
C SER A 46 12.38 -9.96 -8.60
N MET A 47 12.36 -9.06 -7.62
CA MET A 47 12.81 -7.66 -7.76
C MET A 47 14.34 -7.51 -7.60
N HIS A 48 15.10 -8.33 -8.33
CA HIS A 48 16.56 -8.18 -8.44
C HIS A 48 16.90 -7.61 -9.81
N TRP A 49 17.71 -6.56 -9.85
CA TRP A 49 18.21 -6.01 -11.10
C TRP A 49 19.50 -6.71 -11.49
N ARG A 50 19.68 -6.93 -12.79
CA ARG A 50 20.93 -7.40 -13.38
C ARG A 50 21.13 -6.71 -14.71
N GLY A 51 22.31 -6.15 -14.90
CA GLY A 51 22.69 -5.43 -16.11
C GLY A 51 24.02 -5.95 -16.63
N ILE A 52 24.09 -6.14 -17.95
CA ILE A 52 25.33 -6.51 -18.64
C ILE A 52 25.73 -5.35 -19.54
N SER A 53 26.97 -4.89 -19.42
CA SER A 53 27.58 -3.92 -20.34
C SER A 53 28.74 -4.57 -21.07
N ASN A 54 28.72 -4.50 -22.40
CA ASN A 54 29.83 -4.89 -23.25
C ASN A 54 30.13 -3.73 -24.18
N PHE A 55 31.06 -2.88 -23.76
CA PHE A 55 31.35 -1.64 -24.45
C PHE A 55 32.86 -1.39 -24.51
N SER A 56 33.38 -1.09 -25.70
CA SER A 56 34.78 -0.71 -25.93
C SER A 56 35.81 -1.70 -25.32
N GLY A 57 35.54 -3.00 -25.41
CA GLY A 57 36.42 -4.06 -24.89
C GLY A 57 36.31 -4.32 -23.38
N LEU A 58 35.48 -3.55 -22.66
CA LEU A 58 35.17 -3.78 -21.25
C LEU A 58 33.87 -4.58 -21.12
N TYR A 59 33.95 -5.70 -20.42
CA TYR A 59 32.80 -6.51 -20.03
C TYR A 59 32.49 -6.30 -18.55
N MET A 60 31.25 -5.90 -18.25
CA MET A 60 30.75 -5.72 -16.89
C MET A 60 29.45 -6.49 -16.72
N ASP A 61 29.39 -7.36 -15.70
CA ASP A 61 28.16 -8.00 -15.22
C ASP A 61 27.89 -7.47 -13.82
N ALA A 62 26.83 -6.69 -13.68
CA ALA A 62 26.43 -6.07 -12.43
C ALA A 62 25.06 -6.58 -12.02
N SER A 63 24.91 -6.90 -10.75
CA SER A 63 23.62 -7.27 -10.17
C SER A 63 23.48 -6.67 -8.80
N GLY A 64 22.24 -6.38 -8.42
CA GLY A 64 21.91 -5.92 -7.10
C GLY A 64 20.42 -5.99 -6.86
N GLY A 65 20.03 -5.69 -5.63
CA GLY A 65 18.65 -5.68 -5.22
C GLY A 65 18.55 -5.03 -3.85
N TRP A 66 17.38 -4.50 -3.55
CA TRP A 66 17.00 -4.15 -2.19
C TRP A 66 16.26 -5.35 -1.58
N GLU A 67 16.10 -5.34 -0.25
CA GLU A 67 15.23 -6.30 0.43
C GLU A 67 13.77 -6.08 -0.01
N SER A 68 13.34 -6.84 -1.01
CA SER A 68 12.05 -6.68 -1.67
C SER A 68 10.95 -7.52 -1.03
N ARG A 69 11.30 -8.66 -0.43
CA ARG A 69 10.33 -9.60 0.13
C ARG A 69 10.02 -9.27 1.59
N GLN A 70 8.87 -8.66 1.82
CA GLN A 70 8.47 -8.21 3.16
C GLN A 70 7.11 -8.76 3.56
N PHE A 71 7.03 -9.32 4.78
CA PHE A 71 5.77 -9.71 5.41
C PHE A 71 5.28 -8.60 6.35
N LYS A 72 4.03 -8.16 6.19
CA LYS A 72 3.42 -7.08 6.96
C LYS A 72 2.13 -7.58 7.61
N LEU A 73 2.11 -7.57 8.94
CA LEU A 73 0.91 -7.81 9.73
C LEU A 73 0.49 -6.52 10.41
N SER A 74 -0.78 -6.15 10.30
CA SER A 74 -1.33 -4.96 10.96
C SER A 74 -2.64 -5.30 11.65
N PHE A 75 -2.72 -4.94 12.93
CA PHE A 75 -3.94 -4.99 13.71
C PHE A 75 -4.37 -3.55 14.05
N THR A 76 -5.63 -3.24 13.81
CA THR A 76 -6.21 -1.94 14.13
C THR A 76 -7.49 -2.13 14.91
N TYR A 77 -7.60 -1.50 16.08
CA TYR A 77 -8.81 -1.50 16.90
C TYR A 77 -9.27 -0.06 17.14
N ARG A 78 -10.57 0.20 16.92
CA ARG A 78 -11.17 1.53 17.06
C ARG A 78 -11.90 1.62 18.40
N PHE A 79 -11.41 2.50 19.28
CA PHE A 79 -12.07 2.86 20.54
C PHE A 79 -12.95 4.10 20.35
N GLY A 80 -14.12 4.15 21.02
CA GLY A 80 -15.07 5.28 20.97
C GLY A 80 -16.47 4.91 20.41
N ARG A 81 -17.48 5.75 20.69
CA ARG A 81 -18.85 5.59 20.15
C ARG A 81 -18.89 6.11 18.70
N LYS A 82 -19.39 5.28 17.77
CA LYS A 82 -19.77 5.71 16.39
C LYS A 82 -20.98 6.67 16.39
N GLU A 83 -21.72 6.70 17.49
CA GLU A 83 -22.79 7.66 17.73
C GLU A 83 -22.17 8.93 18.30
N ILE A 84 -21.84 9.88 17.42
CA ILE A 84 -22.15 11.26 17.77
C ILE A 84 -23.65 11.21 18.00
N LYS A 85 -24.09 11.19 19.28
CA LYS A 85 -25.48 11.48 19.60
C LYS A 85 -25.77 12.75 18.82
N SER A 86 -26.60 12.67 17.78
CA SER A 86 -27.20 13.84 17.15
C SER A 86 -27.49 14.78 18.31
N GLN A 87 -26.79 15.92 18.27
CA GLN A 87 -26.97 17.00 19.21
C GLN A 87 -28.47 17.17 19.28
N ARG A 88 -29.05 16.73 20.40
CA ARG A 88 -30.49 16.78 20.65
C ARG A 88 -30.85 18.19 20.29
N ASP A 89 -31.58 18.38 19.20
CA ASP A 89 -32.13 19.67 18.81
C ASP A 89 -32.94 20.10 20.02
N ARG A 90 -32.30 20.88 20.88
CA ARG A 90 -32.99 21.69 21.85
C ARG A 90 -33.55 22.77 20.97
N GLY A 91 -34.72 22.51 20.42
CA GLY A 91 -35.58 23.54 19.86
C GLY A 91 -35.55 24.67 20.87
N THR A 92 -34.87 25.75 20.49
CA THR A 92 -34.77 26.96 21.29
C THR A 92 -36.22 27.40 21.54
N GLY A 93 -36.57 27.79 22.77
CA GLY A 93 -37.93 28.16 23.16
C GLY A 93 -38.60 29.25 22.31
N THR A 94 -37.86 29.85 21.38
CA THR A 94 -38.33 30.70 20.29
C THR A 94 -39.20 29.99 19.24
N GLU A 95 -39.03 28.69 18.99
CA GLU A 95 -39.90 27.96 18.04
C GLU A 95 -41.31 27.69 18.60
N GLU A 96 -41.43 27.61 19.93
CA GLU A 96 -42.73 27.42 20.60
C GLU A 96 -43.57 28.70 20.61
N VAL A 97 -42.94 29.88 20.57
CA VAL A 97 -43.61 31.19 20.50
C VAL A 97 -44.13 31.46 19.08
N ASN A 98 -43.37 31.09 18.05
CA ASN A 98 -43.78 31.27 16.64
C ASN A 98 -44.96 30.39 16.20
N LYS A 99 -45.30 29.34 16.95
CA LYS A 99 -46.50 28.51 16.70
C LYS A 99 -47.76 29.02 17.42
N ARG A 100 -47.64 30.07 18.24
CA ARG A 100 -48.75 30.66 19.02
C ARG A 100 -49.21 32.02 18.48
N LEU A 101 -48.59 32.51 17.41
CA LEU A 101 -49.04 33.62 16.58
C LEU A 101 -49.62 33.05 15.28
#